data_AF-A0A1H3A739-F1
#
_entry.id   AF-A0A1H3A739-F1
#
_cell.length_a   1.000
_cell.length_b   1.000
_cell.length_c   1.000
_cell.angle_alpha   90.00
_cell.angle_beta   90.00
_cell.angle_gamma   90.00
#
_symmetry.space_group_name_H-M   'P 1'
#
loop_
_entity.id
_entity.type
_entity.pdbx_description
1 polymer ?
#
loop_
_entity_poly.entity_id
_entity_poly.type
_entity_poly.pdbx_seq_one_letter_code
_entity_poly.pdbx_strand_id
1 'polypeptide(L)'
;MKKSLLKYLPKLDTTVFLTFGGILLLGLIILIYQLNHRTDCTEAKYIIHTDDFITKNLIEFIDNTKGATSWKWDFGDGSAVDYNQNALHSYNKAGQYIVTLTINNTCSFQKIVTITDPDADSGYLPVIIAPNVAFEGDTIKFNARKEGGISFEWSFGESAGTDALGKTPTHVFKTTGKKTVSLIVNGDIEHIATKTIYIAPKHIAAKKKSDVSSYEFEKPHSDFELPRGKAQKDPLVDFIQHLPVTPAPKKEKDSIPSPKKAADISSEQFQLLLGQVAAQSKTKDDFKEYLCGNFSTPVVVNDKKLVPFEQLCRDIAGKKIKISTMRLQKDTKNCIQHIYIYYKIKKWGIWVKE
;
A
#
# COMPACT_ATOMS: atom_id res chain seq x y z
N MET A 1 -72.64 -65.26 14.70
CA MET A 1 -73.60 -64.44 13.92
C MET A 1 -72.83 -63.44 13.04
N LYS A 2 -72.30 -63.86 11.88
CA LYS A 2 -71.75 -62.94 10.87
C LYS A 2 -72.91 -62.45 9.99
N LYS A 3 -73.61 -61.39 10.42
CA LYS A 3 -74.55 -60.70 9.53
C LYS A 3 -73.71 -59.92 8.51
N SER A 4 -73.72 -60.45 7.30
CA SER A 4 -73.24 -59.81 6.07
C SER A 4 -73.63 -58.33 6.04
N LEU A 5 -72.63 -57.45 6.18
CA LEU A 5 -72.73 -56.01 5.93
C LEU A 5 -73.08 -55.68 4.47
N LEU A 6 -73.09 -56.69 3.58
CA LEU A 6 -73.44 -56.60 2.17
C LEU A 6 -74.94 -56.70 1.88
N LYS A 7 -75.81 -56.79 2.91
CA LYS A 7 -77.28 -56.83 2.71
C LYS A 7 -77.94 -55.44 2.68
N TYR A 8 -77.16 -54.36 2.78
CA TYR A 8 -77.65 -52.97 2.90
C TYR A 8 -77.44 -52.08 1.66
N LEU A 9 -77.11 -52.65 0.49
CA LEU A 9 -77.16 -51.92 -0.77
C LEU A 9 -78.32 -52.43 -1.67
N PRO A 10 -79.61 -52.34 -1.26
CA PRO A 10 -80.69 -52.68 -2.15
C PRO A 10 -80.94 -51.51 -3.12
N LYS A 11 -80.82 -51.79 -4.43
CA LYS A 11 -81.32 -50.95 -5.54
C LYS A 11 -80.66 -49.57 -5.71
N LEU A 12 -79.36 -49.44 -5.48
CA LEU A 12 -78.64 -48.30 -6.05
C LEU A 12 -78.41 -48.57 -7.54
N ASP A 13 -78.93 -47.69 -8.39
CA ASP A 13 -78.80 -47.78 -9.84
C ASP A 13 -77.31 -47.80 -10.23
N THR A 14 -76.93 -48.73 -11.11
CA THR A 14 -75.60 -48.80 -11.71
C THR A 14 -75.12 -47.47 -12.29
N THR A 15 -76.04 -46.64 -12.79
CA THR A 15 -75.72 -45.27 -13.25
C THR A 15 -75.20 -44.39 -12.11
N VAL A 16 -75.70 -44.58 -10.88
CA VAL A 16 -75.24 -43.87 -9.69
C VAL A 16 -73.82 -44.31 -9.33
N PHE A 17 -73.52 -45.61 -9.35
CA PHE A 17 -72.14 -46.07 -9.11
C PHE A 17 -71.14 -45.58 -10.17
N LEU A 18 -71.52 -45.58 -11.44
CA LEU A 18 -70.67 -45.09 -12.53
C LEU A 18 -70.45 -43.58 -12.45
N THR A 19 -71.47 -42.80 -12.05
CA THR A 19 -71.34 -41.35 -11.85
C THR A 19 -70.48 -41.01 -10.64
N PHE A 20 -70.67 -41.69 -9.49
CA PHE A 20 -69.80 -41.51 -8.33
C PHE A 20 -68.35 -41.92 -8.61
N GLY A 21 -68.13 -43.05 -9.31
CA GLY A 21 -66.80 -43.48 -9.74
C GLY A 21 -66.14 -42.50 -10.70
N GLY A 22 -66.90 -41.95 -11.66
CA GLY A 22 -66.43 -40.92 -12.59
C GLY A 22 -66.04 -39.62 -11.89
N ILE A 23 -66.85 -39.13 -10.95
CA ILE A 23 -66.56 -37.92 -10.16
C ILE A 23 -65.32 -38.13 -9.29
N LEU A 24 -65.15 -39.31 -8.68
CA LEU A 24 -63.98 -39.64 -7.86
C LEU A 24 -62.69 -39.72 -8.71
N LEU A 25 -62.77 -40.29 -9.92
CA LEU A 25 -61.67 -40.28 -10.88
C LEU A 25 -61.31 -38.87 -11.34
N LEU A 26 -62.31 -38.05 -11.66
CA LEU A 26 -62.11 -36.67 -12.09
C LEU A 26 -61.52 -35.83 -10.95
N GLY A 27 -61.96 -36.06 -9.71
CA GLY A 27 -61.38 -35.48 -8.50
C GLY A 27 -59.92 -35.91 -8.27
N LEU A 28 -59.59 -37.20 -8.48
CA LEU A 28 -58.21 -37.69 -8.41
C LEU A 28 -57.32 -37.07 -9.50
N ILE A 29 -57.82 -36.94 -10.73
CA ILE A 29 -57.10 -36.30 -11.83
C ILE A 29 -56.82 -34.83 -11.51
N ILE A 30 -57.82 -34.09 -11.02
CA ILE A 30 -57.65 -32.70 -10.58
C ILE A 30 -56.64 -32.62 -9.43
N LEU A 31 -56.71 -33.53 -8.46
CA LEU A 31 -55.80 -33.55 -7.32
C LEU A 31 -54.36 -33.86 -7.75
N ILE A 32 -54.14 -34.82 -8.65
CA ILE A 32 -52.82 -35.13 -9.23
C ILE A 32 -52.29 -33.93 -10.02
N TYR A 33 -53.14 -33.28 -10.82
CA TYR A 33 -52.79 -32.06 -11.54
C TYR A 33 -52.38 -30.94 -10.56
N GLN A 34 -53.17 -30.70 -9.52
CA GLN A 34 -52.86 -29.70 -8.48
C GLN A 34 -51.59 -30.05 -7.70
N LEU A 35 -51.32 -31.32 -7.44
CA LEU A 35 -50.09 -31.77 -6.77
C LEU A 35 -48.85 -31.54 -7.63
N ASN A 36 -48.95 -31.80 -8.94
CA ASN A 36 -47.84 -31.61 -9.89
C ASN A 36 -47.56 -30.13 -10.19
N HIS A 37 -48.55 -29.26 -10.07
CA HIS A 37 -48.40 -27.81 -10.27
C HIS A 37 -48.19 -27.03 -8.97
N ARG A 38 -47.99 -27.71 -7.84
CA ARG A 38 -47.69 -27.06 -6.57
C ARG A 38 -46.22 -26.65 -6.53
N THR A 39 -45.96 -25.36 -6.36
CA THR A 39 -44.64 -24.87 -5.96
C THR A 39 -44.55 -24.82 -4.45
N ASP A 40 -43.68 -25.65 -3.87
CA ASP A 40 -43.39 -25.59 -2.44
C ASP A 40 -42.44 -24.41 -2.18
N CYS A 41 -43.01 -23.28 -1.74
CA CYS A 41 -42.25 -22.07 -1.40
C CYS A 41 -41.35 -22.24 -0.15
N THR A 42 -41.37 -23.39 0.52
CA THR A 42 -40.65 -23.59 1.80
C THR A 42 -39.20 -24.03 1.63
N GLU A 43 -38.77 -24.39 0.41
CA GLU A 43 -37.41 -24.90 0.15
C GLU A 43 -36.59 -24.03 -0.83
N ALA A 44 -37.12 -22.91 -1.31
CA ALA A 44 -36.36 -22.07 -2.24
C ALA A 44 -35.16 -21.43 -1.54
N LYS A 45 -34.00 -22.03 -1.74
CA LYS A 45 -32.70 -21.54 -1.28
C LYS A 45 -31.90 -21.20 -2.53
N TYR A 46 -32.14 -20.02 -3.10
CA TYR A 46 -31.36 -19.58 -4.26
C TYR A 46 -29.92 -19.28 -3.83
N ILE A 47 -28.97 -19.69 -4.66
CA ILE A 47 -27.54 -19.64 -4.41
C ILE A 47 -27.01 -18.37 -5.07
N ILE A 48 -26.18 -17.61 -4.35
CA ILE A 48 -25.43 -16.51 -4.94
C ILE A 48 -24.02 -17.02 -5.13
N HIS A 49 -23.56 -17.08 -6.38
CA HIS A 49 -22.21 -17.52 -6.72
C HIS A 49 -21.34 -16.28 -6.94
N THR A 50 -20.54 -15.93 -5.93
CA THR A 50 -19.44 -14.97 -6.06
C THR A 50 -18.50 -15.14 -4.87
N ASP A 51 -17.20 -14.99 -5.12
CA ASP A 51 -16.19 -14.96 -4.07
C ASP A 51 -16.12 -13.57 -3.41
N ASP A 52 -16.46 -12.52 -4.18
CA ASP A 52 -16.35 -11.12 -3.75
C ASP A 52 -17.60 -10.30 -4.06
N PHE A 53 -18.14 -9.64 -3.01
CA PHE A 53 -19.28 -8.73 -3.10
C PHE A 53 -18.80 -7.28 -3.23
N ILE A 54 -18.20 -6.95 -4.37
CA ILE A 54 -17.61 -5.62 -4.62
C ILE A 54 -18.32 -4.87 -5.76
N THR A 55 -18.20 -3.53 -5.78
CA THR A 55 -18.74 -2.67 -6.83
C THR A 55 -18.24 -3.07 -8.22
N LYS A 56 -19.14 -2.98 -9.22
CA LYS A 56 -18.92 -3.29 -10.64
C LYS A 56 -18.47 -4.73 -10.93
N ASN A 57 -18.42 -5.60 -9.91
CA ASN A 57 -18.22 -7.03 -10.13
C ASN A 57 -19.54 -7.68 -10.55
N LEU A 58 -19.44 -8.69 -11.41
CA LEU A 58 -20.58 -9.44 -11.90
C LEU A 58 -20.90 -10.54 -10.88
N ILE A 59 -22.14 -10.53 -10.38
CA ILE A 59 -22.65 -11.49 -9.40
C ILE A 59 -23.67 -12.38 -10.10
N GLU A 60 -23.53 -13.69 -9.92
CA GLU A 60 -24.46 -14.68 -10.46
C GLU A 60 -25.48 -15.12 -9.38
N PHE A 61 -26.75 -15.02 -9.74
CA PHE A 61 -27.90 -15.42 -8.94
C PHE A 61 -28.57 -16.64 -9.57
N ILE A 62 -28.61 -17.76 -8.85
CA ILE A 62 -29.07 -19.05 -9.38
C ILE A 62 -30.24 -19.57 -8.54
N ASP A 63 -31.37 -19.84 -9.20
CA ASP A 63 -32.50 -20.54 -8.59
C ASP A 63 -32.55 -22.03 -8.99
N ASN A 64 -32.74 -22.89 -7.98
CA ASN A 64 -32.89 -24.34 -8.14
C ASN A 64 -34.23 -24.85 -7.57
N THR A 65 -35.25 -24.00 -7.52
CA THR A 65 -36.54 -24.34 -6.92
C THR A 65 -37.30 -25.33 -7.80
N LYS A 66 -37.70 -26.47 -7.22
CA LYS A 66 -38.48 -27.48 -7.95
C LYS A 66 -39.90 -26.96 -8.25
N GLY A 67 -40.37 -27.17 -9.48
CA GLY A 67 -41.69 -26.71 -9.94
C GLY A 67 -41.73 -25.22 -10.32
N ALA A 68 -40.60 -24.51 -10.28
CA ALA A 68 -40.50 -23.15 -10.80
C ALA A 68 -40.67 -23.16 -12.33
N THR A 69 -41.53 -22.27 -12.83
CA THR A 69 -41.81 -22.09 -14.26
C THR A 69 -41.60 -20.65 -14.73
N SER A 70 -41.59 -19.70 -13.79
CA SER A 70 -41.21 -18.30 -14.05
C SER A 70 -40.46 -17.71 -12.87
N TRP A 71 -39.55 -16.81 -13.19
CA TRP A 71 -38.71 -16.08 -12.23
C TRP A 71 -38.84 -14.59 -12.47
N LYS A 72 -38.68 -13.81 -11.40
CA LYS A 72 -38.57 -12.36 -11.46
C LYS A 72 -37.60 -11.91 -10.37
N TRP A 73 -36.48 -11.37 -10.79
CA TRP A 73 -35.43 -10.84 -9.95
C TRP A 73 -35.53 -9.33 -9.86
N ASP A 74 -35.56 -8.82 -8.64
CA ASP A 74 -35.38 -7.41 -8.30
C ASP A 74 -34.14 -7.29 -7.43
N PHE A 75 -33.14 -6.55 -7.90
CA PHE A 75 -31.84 -6.44 -7.23
C PHE A 75 -31.80 -5.38 -6.12
N GLY A 76 -32.86 -4.59 -5.95
CA GLY A 76 -33.01 -3.61 -4.88
C GLY A 76 -32.21 -2.31 -5.06
N ASP A 77 -31.56 -2.10 -6.21
CA ASP A 77 -30.79 -0.91 -6.55
C ASP A 77 -31.49 0.02 -7.56
N GLY A 78 -32.72 -0.33 -7.97
CA GLY A 78 -33.50 0.40 -8.98
C GLY A 78 -33.17 0.05 -10.42
N SER A 79 -32.35 -0.98 -10.66
CA SER A 79 -32.12 -1.54 -11.99
C SER A 79 -33.34 -2.28 -12.54
N ALA A 80 -33.28 -2.64 -13.84
CA ALA A 80 -34.35 -3.39 -14.48
C ALA A 80 -34.43 -4.81 -13.91
N VAL A 81 -35.67 -5.32 -13.78
CA VAL A 81 -35.93 -6.68 -13.32
C VAL A 81 -35.53 -7.73 -14.37
N ASP A 82 -35.01 -8.87 -13.92
CA ASP A 82 -34.63 -10.00 -14.77
C ASP A 82 -35.66 -11.14 -14.64
N TYR A 83 -35.94 -11.87 -15.72
CA TYR A 83 -36.92 -12.97 -15.77
C TYR A 83 -36.30 -14.34 -16.06
N ASN A 84 -34.97 -14.43 -16.15
CA ASN A 84 -34.26 -15.69 -16.35
C ASN A 84 -34.18 -16.49 -15.05
N GLN A 85 -34.07 -17.81 -15.17
CA GLN A 85 -33.83 -18.70 -14.03
C GLN A 85 -32.51 -18.35 -13.31
N ASN A 86 -31.45 -18.11 -14.08
CA ASN A 86 -30.18 -17.60 -13.61
C ASN A 86 -30.02 -16.16 -14.09
N ALA A 87 -29.74 -15.24 -13.17
CA ALA A 87 -29.58 -13.83 -13.47
C ALA A 87 -28.15 -13.37 -13.16
N LEU A 88 -27.67 -12.41 -13.94
CA LEU A 88 -26.36 -11.80 -13.77
C LEU A 88 -26.56 -10.31 -13.48
N HIS A 89 -25.99 -9.81 -12.39
CA HIS A 89 -26.12 -8.39 -12.03
C HIS A 89 -24.84 -7.83 -11.43
N SER A 90 -24.62 -6.53 -11.63
CA SER A 90 -23.48 -5.80 -11.06
C SER A 90 -23.95 -4.51 -10.42
N TYR A 91 -23.47 -4.22 -9.21
CA TYR A 91 -23.85 -3.04 -8.45
C TYR A 91 -22.86 -1.88 -8.68
N ASN A 92 -23.36 -0.71 -9.05
CA ASN A 92 -22.52 0.46 -9.33
C ASN A 92 -22.04 1.21 -8.07
N LYS A 93 -22.70 1.02 -6.93
CA LYS A 93 -22.43 1.73 -5.67
C LYS A 93 -22.32 0.72 -4.54
N ALA A 94 -21.49 1.03 -3.54
CA ALA A 94 -21.50 0.29 -2.28
C ALA A 94 -22.80 0.54 -1.52
N GLY A 95 -23.22 -0.47 -0.76
CA GLY A 95 -24.44 -0.40 0.02
C GLY A 95 -25.00 -1.78 0.35
N GLN A 96 -26.07 -1.78 1.13
CA GLN A 96 -26.87 -2.98 1.36
C GLN A 96 -28.07 -2.96 0.42
N TYR A 97 -28.26 -4.07 -0.30
CA TYR A 97 -29.33 -4.24 -1.26
C TYR A 97 -30.18 -5.44 -0.88
N ILE A 98 -31.51 -5.29 -0.98
CA ILE A 98 -32.46 -6.37 -0.73
C ILE A 98 -32.81 -6.99 -2.08
N VAL A 99 -32.23 -8.15 -2.37
CA VAL A 99 -32.52 -8.92 -3.57
C VAL A 99 -33.79 -9.72 -3.36
N THR A 100 -34.79 -9.49 -4.19
CA THR A 100 -36.09 -10.17 -4.16
C THR A 100 -36.24 -11.09 -5.38
N LEU A 101 -36.41 -12.38 -5.14
CA LEU A 101 -36.78 -13.36 -6.14
C LEU A 101 -38.26 -13.70 -6.00
N THR A 102 -39.03 -13.51 -7.07
CA THR A 102 -40.43 -13.96 -7.15
C THR A 102 -40.55 -15.13 -8.14
N ILE A 103 -41.08 -16.27 -7.69
CA ILE A 103 -41.26 -17.48 -8.50
C ILE A 103 -42.75 -17.72 -8.73
N ASN A 104 -43.15 -17.98 -9.98
CA ASN A 104 -44.54 -18.27 -10.37
C ASN A 104 -45.56 -17.20 -9.93
N ASN A 105 -45.10 -15.98 -9.64
CA ASN A 105 -45.89 -14.90 -9.02
C ASN A 105 -46.58 -15.28 -7.69
N THR A 106 -46.16 -16.36 -7.03
CA THR A 106 -46.77 -16.86 -5.78
C THR A 106 -45.78 -16.92 -4.63
N CYS A 107 -44.52 -17.28 -4.91
CA CYS A 107 -43.47 -17.35 -3.89
C CYS A 107 -42.57 -16.13 -4.00
N SER A 108 -42.25 -15.47 -2.89
CA SER A 108 -41.32 -14.34 -2.84
C SER A 108 -40.26 -14.55 -1.76
N PHE A 109 -39.00 -14.38 -2.13
CA PHE A 109 -37.83 -14.60 -1.28
C PHE A 109 -36.95 -13.38 -1.29
N GLN A 110 -36.46 -12.99 -0.11
CA GLN A 110 -35.59 -11.83 0.04
C GLN A 110 -34.26 -12.22 0.68
N LYS A 111 -33.18 -11.63 0.18
CA LYS A 111 -31.85 -11.77 0.77
C LYS A 111 -31.12 -10.44 0.73
N ILE A 112 -30.43 -10.12 1.82
CA ILE A 112 -29.59 -8.94 1.88
C ILE A 112 -28.23 -9.28 1.29
N VAL A 113 -27.78 -8.46 0.34
CA VAL A 113 -26.44 -8.48 -0.22
C VAL A 113 -25.74 -7.19 0.19
N THR A 114 -24.56 -7.30 0.79
CA THR A 114 -23.73 -6.16 1.18
C THR A 114 -22.64 -5.99 0.14
N ILE A 115 -22.71 -4.94 -0.67
CA ILE A 115 -21.71 -4.59 -1.66
C ILE A 115 -20.73 -3.60 -1.04
N THR A 116 -19.46 -3.97 -1.02
CA THR A 116 -18.37 -3.09 -0.62
C THR A 116 -17.78 -2.42 -1.86
N ASP A 117 -17.17 -1.26 -1.70
CA ASP A 117 -16.45 -0.59 -2.77
C ASP A 117 -14.97 -0.53 -2.37
N PRO A 118 -14.11 -1.36 -2.96
CA PRO A 118 -12.68 -1.29 -2.67
C PRO A 118 -12.08 0.06 -3.11
N ASP A 119 -12.71 0.76 -4.05
CA ASP A 119 -12.31 2.10 -4.50
C ASP A 119 -12.94 3.24 -3.67
N ALA A 120 -13.92 2.97 -2.79
CA ALA A 120 -14.44 3.99 -1.87
C ALA A 120 -13.36 4.48 -0.90
N ASP A 121 -12.30 3.69 -0.72
CA ASP A 121 -11.10 4.07 0.01
C ASP A 121 -10.22 5.07 -0.75
N SER A 122 -10.51 5.40 -2.02
CA SER A 122 -9.77 6.44 -2.77
C SER A 122 -9.97 7.86 -2.19
N GLY A 123 -10.95 8.06 -1.31
CA GLY A 123 -11.05 9.26 -0.47
C GLY A 123 -10.25 9.15 0.83
N TYR A 124 -10.17 7.96 1.42
CA TYR A 124 -9.49 7.71 2.68
C TYR A 124 -7.96 7.67 2.50
N LEU A 125 -7.49 6.98 1.47
CA LEU A 125 -6.09 6.87 1.10
C LEU A 125 -5.63 8.11 0.33
N PRO A 126 -4.41 8.61 0.61
CA PRO A 126 -3.86 9.72 -0.15
C PRO A 126 -3.53 9.31 -1.59
N VAL A 127 -3.71 10.24 -2.53
CA VAL A 127 -3.35 10.07 -3.94
C VAL A 127 -2.42 11.19 -4.39
N ILE A 128 -1.31 10.83 -5.05
CA ILE A 128 -0.35 11.78 -5.62
C ILE A 128 -0.63 12.04 -7.11
N ILE A 129 -0.89 13.30 -7.44
CA ILE A 129 -1.08 13.80 -8.80
C ILE A 129 0.20 14.51 -9.25
N ALA A 130 0.88 13.93 -10.23
CA ALA A 130 2.16 14.37 -10.79
C ALA A 130 2.38 13.73 -12.18
N PRO A 131 3.26 14.26 -13.04
CA PRO A 131 3.61 13.60 -14.30
C PRO A 131 4.38 12.30 -14.06
N ASN A 132 4.37 11.39 -15.05
CA ASN A 132 5.14 10.13 -14.98
C ASN A 132 6.60 10.32 -15.44
N VAL A 133 6.87 11.35 -16.24
CA VAL A 133 8.18 11.68 -16.80
C VAL A 133 8.41 13.18 -16.69
N ALA A 134 9.62 13.58 -16.32
CA ALA A 134 10.06 14.98 -16.31
C ALA A 134 11.56 15.07 -16.64
N PHE A 135 12.08 16.28 -16.87
CA PHE A 135 13.51 16.49 -17.10
C PHE A 135 14.22 17.01 -15.85
N GLU A 136 15.51 16.69 -15.76
CA GLU A 136 16.41 17.23 -14.74
C GLU A 136 16.40 18.76 -14.77
N GLY A 137 16.26 19.38 -13.59
CA GLY A 137 16.22 20.83 -13.43
C GLY A 137 14.88 21.51 -13.76
N ASP A 138 13.85 20.77 -14.18
CA ASP A 138 12.51 21.34 -14.38
C ASP A 138 11.75 21.47 -13.04
N THR A 139 10.98 22.55 -12.89
CA THR A 139 10.09 22.76 -11.74
C THR A 139 8.79 22.00 -11.93
N ILE A 140 8.59 20.94 -11.15
CA ILE A 140 7.39 20.09 -11.21
C ILE A 140 6.40 20.53 -10.14
N LYS A 141 5.14 20.69 -10.53
CA LYS A 141 4.02 20.95 -9.60
C LYS A 141 3.38 19.63 -9.19
N PHE A 142 3.21 19.43 -7.89
CA PHE A 142 2.55 18.27 -7.31
C PHE A 142 1.19 18.68 -6.75
N ASN A 143 0.28 17.72 -6.65
CA ASN A 143 -1.00 17.89 -5.97
C ASN A 143 -1.40 16.60 -5.26
N ALA A 144 -2.01 16.72 -4.09
CA ALA A 144 -2.53 15.60 -3.32
C ALA A 144 -4.06 15.60 -3.26
N ARG A 145 -4.66 14.42 -3.31
CA ARG A 145 -6.09 14.21 -3.04
C ARG A 145 -6.25 13.23 -1.87
N LYS A 146 -6.92 13.69 -0.81
CA LYS A 146 -7.38 12.88 0.34
C LYS A 146 -8.55 13.60 1.00
N GLU A 147 -9.62 12.88 1.30
CA GLU A 147 -10.74 13.36 2.11
C GLU A 147 -10.29 13.57 3.56
N GLY A 148 -10.66 14.70 4.15
CA GLY A 148 -10.20 15.09 5.48
C GLY A 148 -8.68 15.38 5.60
N GLY A 149 -7.96 15.56 4.49
CA GLY A 149 -6.54 15.92 4.51
C GLY A 149 -6.31 17.36 4.99
N ILE A 150 -5.70 17.52 6.16
CA ILE A 150 -5.40 18.79 6.83
C ILE A 150 -3.90 19.11 6.70
N SER A 151 -3.01 18.13 6.90
CA SER A 151 -1.57 18.27 6.73
C SER A 151 -1.04 17.34 5.64
N PHE A 152 -0.05 17.79 4.87
CA PHE A 152 0.53 17.05 3.75
C PHE A 152 2.06 17.16 3.86
N GLU A 153 2.73 16.02 3.92
CA GLU A 153 4.18 15.89 4.07
C GLU A 153 4.74 15.07 2.91
N TRP A 154 5.65 15.68 2.14
CA TRP A 154 6.17 15.11 0.91
C TRP A 154 7.64 14.71 1.07
N SER A 155 8.02 13.58 0.48
CA SER A 155 9.41 13.19 0.26
C SER A 155 9.60 12.81 -1.20
N PHE A 156 10.52 13.45 -1.90
CA PHE A 156 10.75 13.23 -3.33
C PHE A 156 11.84 12.18 -3.61
N GLY A 157 12.43 11.58 -2.57
CA GLY A 157 13.38 10.48 -2.70
C GLY A 157 14.79 10.89 -3.14
N GLU A 158 15.14 12.18 -3.04
CA GLU A 158 16.52 12.68 -3.19
C GLU A 158 17.20 12.98 -1.85
N SER A 159 16.42 13.15 -0.80
CA SER A 159 16.88 13.33 0.58
C SER A 159 16.23 12.27 1.48
N ALA A 160 16.80 12.04 2.67
CA ALA A 160 16.28 11.06 3.63
C ALA A 160 15.11 11.61 4.49
N GLY A 161 14.60 12.82 4.20
CA GLY A 161 13.63 13.53 5.02
C GLY A 161 12.42 14.08 4.26
N THR A 162 11.61 14.86 4.97
CA THR A 162 10.49 15.62 4.41
C THR A 162 11.02 16.82 3.63
N ASP A 163 10.72 16.88 2.34
CA ASP A 163 11.20 17.91 1.42
C ASP A 163 10.23 19.09 1.30
N ALA A 164 8.92 18.86 1.43
CA ALA A 164 7.91 19.91 1.29
C ALA A 164 6.65 19.67 2.13
N LEU A 165 5.96 20.76 2.46
CA LEU A 165 4.69 20.79 3.16
C LEU A 165 3.59 21.41 2.31
N GLY A 166 2.35 21.02 2.56
CA GLY A 166 1.16 21.58 1.93
C GLY A 166 0.65 20.76 0.74
N LYS A 167 -0.59 21.04 0.32
CA LYS A 167 -1.31 20.20 -0.65
C LYS A 167 -0.72 20.23 -2.07
N THR A 168 -0.14 21.36 -2.46
CA THR A 168 0.35 21.59 -3.83
C THR A 168 1.78 22.14 -3.85
N PRO A 169 2.80 21.36 -3.45
CA PRO A 169 4.18 21.83 -3.45
C PRO A 169 4.79 21.79 -4.86
N THR A 170 5.96 22.41 -4.99
CA THR A 170 6.81 22.29 -6.18
C THR A 170 8.18 21.74 -5.83
N HIS A 171 8.75 20.91 -6.70
CA HIS A 171 10.08 20.33 -6.50
C HIS A 171 10.89 20.33 -7.81
N VAL A 172 12.22 20.39 -7.67
CA VAL A 172 13.18 20.33 -8.77
C VAL A 172 14.15 19.17 -8.52
N PHE A 173 14.15 18.18 -9.40
CA PHE A 173 15.05 17.03 -9.31
C PHE A 173 16.45 17.37 -9.82
N LYS A 174 17.47 17.03 -9.02
CA LYS A 174 18.89 17.28 -9.32
C LYS A 174 19.59 16.08 -9.95
N THR A 175 18.98 14.92 -9.87
CA THR A 175 19.58 13.67 -10.35
C THR A 175 18.61 12.92 -11.25
N THR A 176 19.14 12.35 -12.32
CA THR A 176 18.38 11.57 -13.30
C THR A 176 18.03 10.18 -12.78
N GLY A 177 17.09 9.51 -13.47
CA GLY A 177 16.66 8.15 -13.15
C GLY A 177 15.28 8.07 -12.50
N LYS A 178 14.93 6.89 -11.98
CA LYS A 178 13.66 6.65 -11.30
C LYS A 178 13.67 7.28 -9.91
N LYS A 179 12.65 8.06 -9.60
CA LYS A 179 12.44 8.74 -8.32
C LYS A 179 11.13 8.29 -7.70
N THR A 180 11.17 7.92 -6.42
CA THR A 180 9.98 7.52 -5.66
C THR A 180 9.55 8.67 -4.80
N VAL A 181 8.39 9.24 -5.12
CA VAL A 181 7.75 10.30 -4.35
C VAL A 181 6.79 9.66 -3.35
N SER A 182 6.94 10.00 -2.07
CA SER A 182 6.10 9.53 -0.98
C SER A 182 5.32 10.71 -0.38
N LEU A 183 4.08 10.45 0.02
CA LEU A 183 3.20 11.44 0.64
C LEU A 183 2.55 10.83 1.89
N ILE A 184 2.73 11.52 3.02
CA ILE A 184 2.04 11.29 4.29
C ILE A 184 1.01 12.40 4.46
N VAL A 185 -0.21 12.06 4.87
CA VAL A 185 -1.28 13.04 5.09
C VAL A 185 -1.82 12.86 6.50
N ASN A 186 -1.97 13.95 7.25
CA ASN A 186 -2.39 13.94 8.67
C ASN A 186 -1.50 13.12 9.60
N GLY A 187 -0.24 12.88 9.24
CA GLY A 187 0.65 12.01 10.01
C GLY A 187 0.31 10.51 9.94
N ASP A 188 -0.58 10.11 9.01
CA ASP A 188 -0.94 8.71 8.80
C ASP A 188 0.18 7.99 8.03
N ILE A 189 0.93 7.17 8.75
CA ILE A 189 2.03 6.35 8.23
C ILE A 189 1.61 4.94 7.83
N GLU A 190 0.37 4.53 8.13
CA GLU A 190 -0.15 3.24 7.70
C GLU A 190 -0.61 3.31 6.24
N HIS A 191 -1.03 4.49 5.80
CA HIS A 191 -1.53 4.75 4.44
C HIS A 191 -0.65 5.72 3.66
N ILE A 192 0.64 5.39 3.50
CA ILE A 192 1.57 6.22 2.72
C ILE A 192 1.29 6.06 1.23
N ALA A 193 1.03 7.18 0.54
CA ALA A 193 0.95 7.18 -0.92
C ALA A 193 2.34 7.21 -1.52
N THR A 194 2.59 6.39 -2.55
CA THR A 194 3.85 6.43 -3.29
C THR A 194 3.59 6.55 -4.79
N LYS A 195 4.47 7.28 -5.49
CA LYS A 195 4.43 7.44 -6.95
C LYS A 195 5.84 7.46 -7.52
N THR A 196 6.08 6.63 -8.53
CA THR A 196 7.37 6.63 -9.25
C THR A 196 7.31 7.60 -10.43
N ILE A 197 8.33 8.45 -10.56
CA ILE A 197 8.53 9.40 -11.66
C ILE A 197 9.89 9.13 -12.29
N TYR A 198 9.99 9.18 -13.62
CA TYR A 198 11.26 9.05 -14.32
C TYR A 198 11.82 10.44 -14.71
N ILE A 199 13.03 10.75 -14.24
CA ILE A 199 13.73 12.00 -14.52
C ILE A 199 14.76 11.78 -15.63
N ALA A 200 14.50 12.34 -16.80
CA ALA A 200 15.38 12.26 -17.96
C ALA A 200 16.45 13.38 -17.93
N PRO A 201 17.67 13.14 -18.43
CA PRO A 201 18.67 14.19 -18.60
C PRO A 201 18.17 15.24 -19.59
N LYS A 202 18.43 16.52 -19.31
CA LYS A 202 18.14 17.60 -20.25
C LYS A 202 19.14 17.50 -21.41
N HIS A 203 18.67 17.31 -22.64
CA HIS A 203 19.56 17.23 -23.80
C HIS A 203 20.36 18.53 -23.92
N ILE A 204 21.68 18.45 -23.70
CA ILE A 204 22.59 19.52 -24.08
C ILE A 204 22.68 19.46 -25.61
N ALA A 205 22.22 20.51 -26.29
CA ALA A 205 22.43 20.66 -27.73
C ALA A 205 23.94 20.52 -28.00
N ALA A 206 24.33 19.57 -28.84
CA ALA A 206 25.72 19.34 -29.20
C ALA A 206 26.38 20.68 -29.59
N LYS A 207 27.48 21.04 -28.91
CA LYS A 207 28.32 22.14 -29.38
C LYS A 207 28.67 21.85 -30.84
N LYS A 208 28.40 22.83 -31.69
CA LYS A 208 28.62 22.85 -33.15
C LYS A 208 29.90 22.06 -33.51
N LYS A 209 29.80 21.09 -34.43
CA LYS A 209 30.97 20.39 -35.01
C LYS A 209 32.05 21.43 -35.32
N SER A 210 33.20 21.33 -34.67
CA SER A 210 34.39 22.06 -35.10
C SER A 210 34.69 21.63 -36.53
N ASP A 211 34.64 22.58 -37.44
CA ASP A 211 34.94 22.39 -38.85
C ASP A 211 36.45 22.12 -38.98
N VAL A 212 36.83 20.84 -39.00
CA VAL A 212 38.21 20.44 -39.29
C VAL A 212 38.38 20.48 -40.80
N SER A 213 38.56 21.68 -41.35
CA SER A 213 38.97 21.90 -42.73
C SER A 213 40.49 22.08 -42.80
N SER A 214 41.21 20.97 -42.63
CA SER A 214 42.55 20.76 -43.21
C SER A 214 43.04 19.37 -42.82
N TYR A 215 42.73 18.40 -43.67
CA TYR A 215 43.55 17.19 -43.77
C TYR A 215 44.63 17.50 -44.80
N GLU A 216 45.87 17.69 -44.34
CA GLU A 216 47.04 17.65 -45.21
C GLU A 216 47.45 16.18 -45.37
N PHE A 217 47.48 15.69 -46.61
CA PHE A 217 47.86 14.31 -46.91
C PHE A 217 49.29 14.04 -46.43
N GLU A 218 49.49 13.06 -45.53
CA GLU A 218 50.82 12.56 -45.23
C GLU A 218 51.42 11.89 -46.47
N LYS A 219 52.66 12.27 -46.80
CA LYS A 219 53.46 11.71 -47.89
C LYS A 219 53.68 10.20 -47.69
N PRO A 220 53.87 9.42 -48.78
CA PRO A 220 54.05 7.97 -48.68
C PRO A 220 55.31 7.58 -47.89
N HIS A 221 55.22 6.42 -47.25
CA HIS A 221 56.09 5.88 -46.19
C HIS A 221 57.52 5.47 -46.61
N SER A 222 58.08 6.00 -47.70
CA SER A 222 59.31 5.47 -48.31
C SER A 222 60.63 6.07 -47.81
N ASP A 223 60.64 7.06 -46.93
CA ASP A 223 61.89 7.80 -46.60
C ASP A 223 62.45 7.56 -45.19
N PHE A 224 61.97 6.55 -44.45
CA PHE A 224 62.54 6.17 -43.14
C PHE A 224 63.30 4.84 -43.20
N GLU A 225 64.41 4.80 -43.93
CA GLU A 225 65.45 3.79 -43.66
C GLU A 225 66.51 4.38 -42.74
N LEU A 226 66.68 3.76 -41.56
CA LEU A 226 67.76 4.10 -40.64
C LEU A 226 69.11 3.78 -41.30
N PRO A 227 70.11 4.68 -41.25
CA PRO A 227 71.44 4.39 -41.76
C PRO A 227 72.04 3.20 -41.02
N ARG A 228 72.55 2.21 -41.78
CA ARG A 228 73.18 1.01 -41.20
C ARG A 228 74.48 1.40 -40.49
N GLY A 229 74.45 1.41 -39.17
CA GLY A 229 75.59 1.63 -38.28
C GLY A 229 75.49 0.79 -37.01
N LYS A 230 76.59 0.66 -36.26
CA LYS A 230 76.59 -0.09 -34.99
C LYS A 230 75.66 0.59 -33.98
N ALA A 231 74.89 -0.21 -33.25
CA ALA A 231 73.93 0.26 -32.26
C ALA A 231 74.59 1.22 -31.25
N GLN A 232 74.12 2.46 -31.22
CA GLN A 232 74.53 3.45 -30.24
C GLN A 232 73.79 3.18 -28.93
N LYS A 233 74.50 3.22 -27.79
CA LYS A 233 73.86 3.01 -26.49
C LYS A 233 72.88 4.13 -26.21
N ASP A 234 71.71 3.75 -25.71
CA ASP A 234 70.60 4.63 -25.38
C ASP A 234 71.05 5.72 -24.37
N PRO A 235 70.97 7.01 -24.72
CA PRO A 235 71.35 8.12 -23.83
C PRO A 235 70.50 8.19 -22.56
N LEU A 236 69.37 7.49 -22.49
CA LEU A 236 68.52 7.41 -21.30
C LEU A 236 69.18 6.62 -20.16
N VAL A 237 70.12 5.72 -20.46
CA VAL A 237 70.82 4.90 -19.46
C VAL A 237 71.77 5.73 -18.60
N ASP A 238 72.41 6.74 -19.17
CA ASP A 238 73.34 7.65 -18.45
C ASP A 238 72.56 8.60 -17.52
N PHE A 239 71.37 9.03 -17.95
CA PHE A 239 70.51 9.93 -17.18
C PHE A 239 69.97 9.29 -15.90
N ILE A 240 69.68 7.98 -15.92
CA ILE A 240 69.17 7.25 -14.74
C ILE A 240 70.23 7.14 -13.63
N GLN A 241 71.52 7.15 -13.97
CA GLN A 241 72.60 7.04 -12.98
C GLN A 241 72.85 8.34 -12.19
N HIS A 242 72.32 9.48 -12.65
CA HIS A 242 72.58 10.80 -12.08
C HIS A 242 71.37 11.38 -11.32
N LEU A 243 70.28 10.62 -11.18
CA LEU A 243 69.11 11.04 -10.41
C LEU A 243 69.40 10.91 -8.89
N PRO A 244 69.28 11.99 -8.10
CA PRO A 244 69.44 11.90 -6.65
C PRO A 244 68.32 11.07 -6.04
N VAL A 245 68.68 10.01 -5.32
CA VAL A 245 67.74 9.15 -4.60
C VAL A 245 67.34 9.85 -3.30
N THR A 246 66.10 10.35 -3.25
CA THR A 246 65.47 10.80 -2.00
C THR A 246 65.27 9.61 -1.07
N PRO A 247 65.55 9.73 0.25
CA PRO A 247 65.25 8.64 1.19
C PRO A 247 63.75 8.38 1.21
N ALA A 248 63.36 7.12 1.03
CA ALA A 248 61.97 6.70 1.14
C ALA A 248 61.42 7.08 2.53
N PRO A 249 60.24 7.71 2.62
CA PRO A 249 59.64 7.97 3.92
C PRO A 249 59.35 6.62 4.60
N LYS A 250 59.65 6.54 5.90
CA LYS A 250 59.27 5.40 6.73
C LYS A 250 57.76 5.18 6.56
N LYS A 251 57.36 3.94 6.26
CA LYS A 251 55.95 3.54 6.23
C LYS A 251 55.37 3.64 7.64
N GLU A 252 54.89 4.81 7.99
CA GLU A 252 53.85 4.95 9.00
C GLU A 252 52.59 4.35 8.38
N LYS A 253 52.04 3.35 9.06
CA LYS A 253 50.91 2.57 8.57
C LYS A 253 49.69 3.46 8.75
N ASP A 254 49.43 4.32 7.76
CA ASP A 254 48.20 5.10 7.65
C ASP A 254 47.04 4.12 7.41
N SER A 255 46.56 3.51 8.48
CA SER A 255 45.18 3.06 8.54
C SER A 255 44.32 4.30 8.42
N ILE A 256 43.92 4.62 7.19
CA ILE A 256 42.78 5.50 6.89
C ILE A 256 41.68 5.09 7.88
N PRO A 257 41.23 5.97 8.80
CA PRO A 257 40.16 5.59 9.68
C PRO A 257 38.96 5.33 8.78
N SER A 258 38.51 4.07 8.73
CA SER A 258 37.14 3.78 8.33
C SER A 258 36.24 4.80 9.01
N PRO A 259 35.29 5.46 8.31
CA PRO A 259 34.46 6.49 8.92
C PRO A 259 33.89 5.92 10.21
N LYS A 260 34.28 6.48 11.37
CA LYS A 260 33.89 5.96 12.68
C LYS A 260 32.36 5.96 12.73
N LYS A 261 31.77 4.79 12.47
CA LYS A 261 30.34 4.54 12.58
C LYS A 261 29.98 4.75 14.04
N ALA A 262 28.89 5.45 14.31
CA ALA A 262 28.42 5.66 15.68
C ALA A 262 28.20 4.31 16.38
N ALA A 263 28.48 4.26 17.69
CA ALA A 263 28.25 3.09 18.51
C ALA A 263 26.80 2.60 18.33
N ASP A 264 26.61 1.30 18.12
CA ASP A 264 25.27 0.76 17.91
C ASP A 264 24.57 0.55 19.24
N ILE A 265 23.31 0.97 19.33
CA ILE A 265 22.49 0.87 20.54
C ILE A 265 21.04 0.56 20.17
N SER A 266 20.42 -0.38 20.88
CA SER A 266 19.00 -0.67 20.70
C SER A 266 18.10 0.37 21.37
N SER A 267 16.84 0.47 20.95
CA SER A 267 15.87 1.36 21.60
C SER A 267 15.65 1.04 23.08
N GLU A 268 15.73 -0.23 23.46
CA GLU A 268 15.62 -0.67 24.86
C GLU A 268 16.81 -0.23 25.71
N GLN A 269 18.03 -0.37 25.18
CA GLN A 269 19.24 0.09 25.86
C GLN A 269 19.25 1.62 26.00
N PHE A 270 18.82 2.34 24.97
CA PHE A 270 18.72 3.79 25.04
C PHE A 270 17.66 4.25 26.04
N GLN A 271 16.54 3.53 26.15
CA GLN A 271 15.52 3.77 27.17
C GLN A 271 16.09 3.63 28.59
N LEU A 272 16.96 2.64 28.85
CA LEU A 272 17.64 2.49 30.13
C LEU A 272 18.56 3.68 30.43
N LEU A 273 19.31 4.16 29.44
CA LEU A 273 20.17 5.34 29.59
C LEU A 273 19.34 6.60 29.91
N LEU A 274 18.18 6.79 29.28
CA LEU A 274 17.28 7.90 29.62
C LEU A 274 16.72 7.79 31.05
N GLY A 275 16.45 6.57 31.52
CA GLY A 275 16.12 6.31 32.93
C GLY A 275 17.24 6.75 33.88
N GLN A 276 18.50 6.56 33.49
CA GLN A 276 19.67 7.01 34.24
C GLN A 276 19.84 8.53 34.25
N VAL A 277 19.45 9.23 33.18
CA VAL A 277 19.38 10.70 33.13
C VAL A 277 18.30 11.22 34.07
N ALA A 278 17.13 10.57 34.09
CA ALA A 278 16.06 10.91 35.01
C ALA A 278 16.47 10.71 36.48
N ALA A 279 17.27 9.68 36.76
CA ALA A 279 17.90 9.43 38.05
C ALA A 279 19.15 10.30 38.33
N GLN A 280 19.51 11.23 37.42
CA GLN A 280 20.67 12.13 37.51
C GLN A 280 22.03 11.44 37.61
N SER A 281 22.12 10.18 37.19
CA SER A 281 23.37 9.40 37.13
C SER A 281 24.13 9.55 35.81
N LYS A 282 23.46 10.08 34.78
CA LYS A 282 24.02 10.36 33.45
C LYS A 282 23.60 11.74 32.96
N THR A 283 24.37 12.30 32.04
CA THR A 283 24.10 13.60 31.43
C THR A 283 23.88 13.45 29.93
N LYS A 284 23.54 14.56 29.25
CA LYS A 284 23.40 14.59 27.79
C LYS A 284 24.68 14.14 27.06
N ASP A 285 25.86 14.37 27.67
CA ASP A 285 27.15 14.11 27.04
C ASP A 285 27.44 12.61 26.91
N ASP A 286 26.86 11.77 27.76
CA ASP A 286 26.90 10.30 27.65
C ASP A 286 26.27 9.79 26.34
N PHE A 287 25.47 10.62 25.65
CA PHE A 287 24.81 10.27 24.40
C PHE A 287 25.54 10.79 23.16
N LYS A 288 26.66 11.50 23.34
CA LYS A 288 27.40 12.17 22.26
C LYS A 288 27.80 11.21 21.14
N GLU A 289 28.21 10.00 21.49
CA GLU A 289 28.66 8.99 20.52
C GLU A 289 27.52 8.43 19.67
N TYR A 290 26.29 8.35 20.22
CA TYR A 290 25.12 7.85 19.51
C TYR A 290 24.44 8.94 18.66
N LEU A 291 24.52 10.20 19.12
CA LEU A 291 23.96 11.37 18.44
C LEU A 291 24.97 12.06 17.50
N CYS A 292 26.18 11.51 17.37
CA CYS A 292 27.26 12.10 16.58
C CYS A 292 27.54 13.58 16.94
N GLY A 293 27.40 13.92 18.22
CA GLY A 293 27.57 15.28 18.74
C GLY A 293 26.39 16.23 18.51
N ASN A 294 25.31 15.79 17.87
CA ASN A 294 24.13 16.62 17.64
C ASN A 294 23.11 16.52 18.79
N PHE A 295 23.26 17.36 19.81
CA PHE A 295 22.29 17.43 20.92
C PHE A 295 20.98 18.15 20.56
N SER A 296 20.91 18.75 19.36
CA SER A 296 19.69 19.33 18.79
C SER A 296 18.84 18.30 18.04
N THR A 297 19.21 17.01 18.13
CA THR A 297 18.45 15.91 17.54
C THR A 297 16.97 16.00 17.93
N PRO A 298 16.04 16.05 16.95
CA PRO A 298 14.62 16.19 17.21
C PRO A 298 14.05 14.98 17.96
N VAL A 299 13.36 15.27 19.06
CA VAL A 299 12.62 14.30 19.86
C VAL A 299 11.13 14.62 19.78
N VAL A 300 10.35 13.66 19.27
CA VAL A 300 8.89 13.69 19.32
C VAL A 300 8.44 13.03 20.62
N VAL A 301 7.86 13.83 21.51
CA VAL A 301 7.34 13.41 22.81
C VAL A 301 5.82 13.27 22.74
N ASN A 302 5.31 12.08 23.03
CA ASN A 302 3.88 11.77 23.14
C ASN A 302 3.05 12.23 21.92
N ASP A 303 3.62 12.21 20.71
CA ASP A 303 3.07 12.70 19.43
C ASP A 303 2.62 14.16 19.36
N LYS A 304 2.96 14.95 20.37
CA LYS A 304 2.43 16.31 20.50
C LYS A 304 3.50 17.37 20.57
N LYS A 305 4.66 17.03 21.14
CA LYS A 305 5.69 18.00 21.47
C LYS A 305 7.00 17.62 20.76
N LEU A 306 7.45 18.49 19.87
CA LEU A 306 8.77 18.38 19.24
C LEU A 306 9.76 19.22 20.05
N VAL A 307 10.77 18.57 20.64
CA VAL A 307 11.82 19.24 21.41
C VAL A 307 13.20 18.73 21.00
N PRO A 308 14.25 19.56 21.10
CA PRO A 308 15.63 19.09 21.01
C PRO A 308 15.95 18.04 22.10
N PHE A 309 16.83 17.08 21.80
CA PHE A 309 17.26 16.05 22.76
C PHE A 309 17.81 16.64 24.07
N GLU A 310 18.54 17.74 23.97
CA GLU A 310 19.02 18.46 25.15
C GLU A 310 17.86 18.94 26.05
N GLN A 311 16.78 19.41 25.45
CA GLN A 311 15.60 19.85 26.19
C GLN A 311 14.87 18.67 26.83
N LEU A 312 14.78 17.52 26.15
CA LEU A 312 14.25 16.29 26.76
C LEU A 312 15.04 15.91 28.02
N CYS A 313 16.37 15.93 27.95
CA CYS A 313 17.22 15.60 29.10
C CYS A 313 16.97 16.52 30.30
N ARG A 314 16.76 17.83 30.06
CA ARG A 314 16.36 18.79 31.10
C ARG A 314 14.96 18.50 31.65
N ASP A 315 14.01 18.19 30.77
CA ASP A 315 12.61 17.97 31.13
C ASP A 315 12.45 16.72 32.02
N ILE A 316 13.28 15.68 31.85
CA ILE A 316 13.20 14.43 32.63
C ILE A 316 14.12 14.39 33.86
N ALA A 317 15.14 15.24 33.93
CA ALA A 317 16.13 15.22 35.01
C ALA A 317 15.48 15.40 36.39
N GLY A 318 15.78 14.48 37.32
CA GLY A 318 15.26 14.52 38.69
C GLY A 318 13.79 14.10 38.84
N LYS A 319 13.14 13.63 37.76
CA LYS A 319 11.75 13.20 37.78
C LYS A 319 11.63 11.68 37.66
N LYS A 320 10.62 11.09 38.30
CA LYS A 320 10.29 9.67 38.10
C LYS A 320 9.50 9.49 36.81
N ILE A 321 10.14 8.94 35.79
CA ILE A 321 9.55 8.70 34.47
C ILE A 321 9.23 7.22 34.24
N LYS A 322 8.19 6.94 33.45
CA LYS A 322 7.87 5.61 32.91
C LYS A 322 7.75 5.72 31.40
N ILE A 323 8.76 5.22 30.70
CA ILE A 323 8.80 5.16 29.23
C ILE A 323 7.99 3.94 28.80
N SER A 324 7.01 4.15 27.91
CA SER A 324 6.08 3.11 27.43
C SER A 324 6.51 2.55 26.08
N THR A 325 7.01 3.40 25.19
CA THR A 325 7.61 2.98 23.93
C THR A 325 8.66 4.00 23.49
N MET A 326 9.65 3.51 22.75
CA MET A 326 10.77 4.30 22.24
C MET A 326 11.22 3.78 20.88
N ARG A 327 11.46 4.68 19.93
CA ARG A 327 12.02 4.34 18.61
C ARG A 327 13.14 5.32 18.25
N LEU A 328 14.19 4.78 17.64
CA LEU A 328 15.34 5.52 17.16
C LEU A 328 15.40 5.42 15.64
N GLN A 329 15.50 6.54 14.94
CA GLN A 329 15.79 6.58 13.51
C GLN A 329 17.25 6.95 13.31
N LYS A 330 18.00 6.08 12.63
CA LYS A 330 19.44 6.24 12.40
C LYS A 330 19.75 6.48 10.92
N ASP A 331 20.84 7.17 10.64
CA ASP A 331 21.35 7.35 9.28
C ASP A 331 22.30 6.22 8.83
N THR A 332 22.89 6.37 7.64
CA THR A 332 23.87 5.42 7.08
C THR A 332 25.17 5.31 7.89
N LYS A 333 25.47 6.29 8.75
CA LYS A 333 26.61 6.31 9.69
C LYS A 333 26.23 5.83 11.09
N ASN A 334 25.01 5.31 11.26
CA ASN A 334 24.43 4.85 12.52
C ASN A 334 24.16 5.96 13.55
N CYS A 335 24.26 7.23 13.15
CA CYS A 335 23.94 8.37 14.01
C CYS A 335 22.43 8.45 14.19
N ILE A 336 21.96 8.63 15.42
CA ILE A 336 20.54 8.85 15.70
C ILE A 336 20.16 10.26 15.21
N GLN A 337 19.21 10.32 14.29
CA GLN A 337 18.71 11.56 13.68
C GLN A 337 17.33 11.96 14.19
N HIS A 338 16.49 11.01 14.60
CA HIS A 338 15.18 11.29 15.19
C HIS A 338 14.87 10.31 16.32
N ILE A 339 14.24 10.82 17.37
CA ILE A 339 13.84 10.03 18.55
C ILE A 339 12.33 10.18 18.74
N TYR A 340 11.63 9.06 18.87
CA TYR A 340 10.21 9.02 19.21
C TYR A 340 10.07 8.39 20.59
N ILE A 341 9.44 9.10 21.52
CA ILE A 341 9.32 8.65 22.90
C ILE A 341 7.92 8.91 23.45
N TYR A 342 7.37 7.90 24.13
CA TYR A 342 6.17 8.07 24.94
C TYR A 342 6.50 7.78 26.38
N TYR A 343 6.30 8.77 27.25
CA TYR A 343 6.58 8.61 28.67
C TYR A 343 5.57 9.36 29.53
N LYS A 344 5.44 8.88 30.77
CA LYS A 344 4.64 9.51 31.82
C LYS A 344 5.55 9.91 32.96
N ILE A 345 5.23 11.02 33.63
CA ILE A 345 5.90 11.47 34.85
C ILE A 345 5.00 11.23 36.05
N LYS A 346 5.58 10.79 37.16
CA LYS A 346 4.87 10.68 38.43
C LYS A 346 4.80 12.04 39.11
N LYS A 347 3.60 12.63 39.20
CA LYS A 347 3.30 13.86 39.96
C LYS A 347 2.26 13.52 41.03
N TRP A 348 2.52 13.87 42.28
CA TRP A 348 1.57 13.67 43.41
C TRP A 348 1.00 12.24 43.49
N GLY A 349 1.83 11.22 43.24
CA GLY A 349 1.43 9.81 43.27
C GLY A 349 0.81 9.26 41.98
N ILE A 350 0.42 10.12 41.03
CA ILE A 350 -0.29 9.76 39.78
C ILE A 350 0.65 9.89 38.58
N TRP A 351 0.53 8.98 37.60
CA TRP A 351 1.26 9.04 36.34
C TRP A 351 0.54 9.94 35.32
N VAL A 352 1.15 11.08 35.02
CA VAL A 352 0.61 12.10 34.11
C VAL A 352 1.42 12.11 32.81
N LYS A 353 0.74 12.23 31.66
CA LYS A 353 1.41 12.45 30.36
C LYS A 353 1.89 13.91 30.34
N GLU A 354 3.16 14.10 29.96
CA GLU A 354 3.73 15.44 29.80
C GLU A 354 3.56 15.98 28.38
#